data_AF-A0A938XBH7-F1
#
_entry.id   AF-A0A938XBH7-F1
#
_cell.length_a   1.000
_cell.length_b   1.000
_cell.length_c   1.000
_cell.angle_alpha   90.00
_cell.angle_beta   90.00
_cell.angle_gamma   90.00
#
_symmetry.space_group_name_H-M   'P 1'
#
loop_
_entity.id
_entity.type
_entity.pdbx_description
1 polymer ?
#
loop_
_entity_poly.entity_id
_entity_poly.type
_entity_poly.pdbx_seq_one_letter_code
_entity_poly.pdbx_strand_id
1 'polypeptide(L)'
;MRNGYRRFFLAAGIAMLTSEIWKQAALTWTVGGGSYSWWHFPFQLCSIPMYVCLVLPWVKSRRVRQVLTAFLADFGMLGGIFAFFDTSGMHYGYLPLTVHSFAWHILLIVLGIAAARSDRDPSGACSFQSFGGAVCLYLACCLAATGINLCFDRYGTINMFYINPDYPMTQKVFRGIAAVLGDPAGIFLYIGATVLGAFLFHCIWRALGDR
;
A
#
# COMPACT_ATOMS: atom_id res chain seq x y z
N MET A 1 -1.45 -18.51 12.32
CA MET A 1 -1.69 -17.23 13.02
C MET A 1 -2.37 -17.43 14.38
N ARG A 2 -1.70 -16.99 15.46
CA ARG A 2 -2.20 -16.99 16.84
C ARG A 2 -3.31 -15.93 17.02
N ASN A 3 -4.20 -16.13 18.01
CA ASN A 3 -5.31 -15.21 18.29
C ASN A 3 -4.86 -13.76 18.61
N GLY A 4 -3.68 -13.58 19.23
CA GLY A 4 -3.12 -12.25 19.49
C GLY A 4 -2.89 -11.43 18.21
N TYR A 5 -2.27 -12.05 17.19
CA TYR A 5 -2.06 -11.40 15.90
C TYR A 5 -3.37 -11.05 15.19
N ARG A 6 -4.37 -11.95 15.24
CA ARG A 6 -5.69 -11.68 14.65
C ARG A 6 -6.34 -10.42 15.24
N ARG A 7 -6.30 -10.29 16.58
CA ARG A 7 -6.85 -9.11 17.27
C ARG A 7 -6.05 -7.86 16.94
N PHE A 8 -4.72 -7.98 16.89
CA PHE A 8 -3.84 -6.87 16.52
C PHE A 8 -4.15 -6.33 15.12
N PHE A 9 -4.21 -7.20 14.10
CA PHE A 9 -4.53 -6.77 12.73
C PHE A 9 -5.93 -6.15 12.64
N LEU A 10 -6.92 -6.73 13.32
CA LEU A 10 -8.27 -6.16 13.34
C LEU A 10 -8.28 -4.75 13.95
N ALA A 11 -7.65 -4.58 15.11
CA ALA A 11 -7.59 -3.30 15.80
C ALA A 11 -6.85 -2.25 14.97
N ALA A 12 -5.73 -2.64 14.35
CA ALA A 12 -4.99 -1.77 13.43
C ALA A 12 -5.85 -1.39 12.20
N GLY A 13 -6.52 -2.35 11.56
CA GLY A 13 -7.40 -2.11 10.42
C GLY A 13 -8.56 -1.15 10.75
N ILE A 14 -9.18 -1.31 11.93
CA ILE A 14 -10.24 -0.40 12.41
C ILE A 14 -9.67 0.99 12.66
N ALA A 15 -8.53 1.11 13.35
CA ALA A 15 -7.89 2.39 13.61
C ALA A 15 -7.45 3.12 12.32
N MET A 16 -6.95 2.38 11.34
CA MET A 16 -6.63 2.90 10.01
C MET A 16 -7.91 3.38 9.31
N LEU A 17 -8.99 2.61 9.32
CA LEU A 17 -10.25 3.02 8.69
C LEU A 17 -10.86 4.26 9.33
N THR A 18 -10.93 4.32 10.65
CA THR A 18 -11.48 5.48 11.35
C THR A 18 -10.64 6.73 11.10
N SER A 19 -9.32 6.59 11.12
CA SER A 19 -8.41 7.71 10.86
C SER A 19 -8.39 8.12 9.37
N GLU A 20 -8.60 7.18 8.43
CA GLU A 20 -8.78 7.47 7.02
C GLU A 20 -10.07 8.27 6.77
N ILE A 21 -11.19 7.87 7.40
CA ILE A 21 -12.45 8.63 7.33
C ILE A 21 -12.25 10.06 7.85
N TRP A 22 -11.57 10.21 9.00
CA TRP A 22 -11.22 11.52 9.53
C TRP A 22 -10.30 12.31 8.58
N LYS A 23 -9.32 11.66 7.95
CA LYS A 23 -8.43 12.28 6.97
C LYS A 23 -9.21 12.82 5.77
N GLN A 24 -10.11 12.01 5.20
CA GLN A 24 -10.99 12.43 4.09
C GLN A 24 -11.87 13.61 4.51
N ALA A 25 -12.37 13.60 5.74
CA ALA A 25 -13.15 14.69 6.29
C ALA A 25 -12.34 15.99 6.41
N ALA A 26 -11.16 15.93 7.01
CA ALA A 26 -10.28 17.09 7.13
C ALA A 26 -9.87 17.63 5.76
N LEU A 27 -9.48 16.76 4.83
CA LEU A 27 -9.12 17.19 3.47
C LEU A 27 -10.28 17.91 2.76
N THR A 28 -11.51 17.45 2.94
CA THR A 28 -12.69 18.06 2.30
C THR A 28 -13.09 19.37 2.96
N TRP A 29 -13.26 19.37 4.29
CA TRP A 29 -13.89 20.49 4.99
C TRP A 29 -12.91 21.51 5.56
N THR A 30 -11.75 21.09 6.09
CA THR A 30 -10.78 22.04 6.65
C THR A 30 -9.79 22.57 5.62
N VAL A 31 -9.35 21.73 4.68
CA VAL A 31 -8.38 22.14 3.64
C VAL A 31 -9.07 22.55 2.33
N GLY A 32 -10.02 21.74 1.86
CA GLY A 32 -10.68 21.90 0.57
C GLY A 32 -11.88 22.84 0.53
N GLY A 33 -12.21 23.51 1.64
CA GLY A 33 -13.32 24.47 1.70
C GLY A 33 -14.70 23.86 1.38
N GLY A 34 -14.89 22.56 1.61
CA GLY A 34 -16.11 21.81 1.29
C GLY A 34 -16.06 21.08 -0.07
N SER A 35 -14.98 21.21 -0.83
CA SER A 35 -14.79 20.48 -2.10
C SER A 35 -13.94 19.21 -1.89
N TYR A 36 -14.40 18.10 -2.46
CA TYR A 36 -13.69 16.83 -2.39
C TYR A 36 -12.61 16.73 -3.47
N SER A 37 -11.39 16.35 -3.07
CA SER A 37 -10.27 16.12 -3.99
C SER A 37 -10.08 14.63 -4.26
N TRP A 38 -10.37 14.20 -5.48
CA TRP A 38 -10.22 12.80 -5.94
C TRP A 38 -8.79 12.28 -5.89
N TRP A 39 -7.79 13.18 -5.85
CA TRP A 39 -6.40 12.83 -5.67
C TRP A 39 -6.14 12.02 -4.39
N HIS A 40 -6.95 12.29 -3.35
CA HIS A 40 -6.79 11.70 -2.03
C HIS A 40 -7.68 10.47 -1.84
N PHE A 41 -8.34 9.97 -2.88
CA PHE A 41 -9.17 8.78 -2.81
C PHE A 41 -8.39 7.62 -2.15
N PRO A 42 -8.99 6.87 -1.20
CA PRO A 42 -8.27 5.93 -0.33
C PRO A 42 -7.93 4.61 -1.04
N PHE A 43 -7.30 4.66 -2.20
CA PHE A 43 -6.91 3.48 -2.97
C PHE A 43 -5.48 3.61 -3.50
N GLN A 44 -4.57 4.06 -2.63
CA GLN A 44 -3.12 4.06 -2.84
C GLN A 44 -2.49 2.79 -2.28
N LEU A 45 -1.26 2.44 -2.71
CA LEU A 45 -0.56 1.25 -2.22
C LEU A 45 -0.46 1.23 -0.69
N CYS A 46 -0.19 2.39 -0.08
CA CYS A 46 -0.12 2.57 1.37
C CYS A 46 -1.49 2.42 2.07
N SER A 47 -2.60 2.55 1.35
CA SER A 47 -3.95 2.36 1.90
C SER A 47 -4.42 0.90 1.87
N ILE A 48 -3.89 0.08 0.96
CA ILE A 48 -4.30 -1.34 0.83
C ILE A 48 -4.15 -2.15 2.14
N PRO A 49 -3.06 -1.98 2.92
CA PRO A 49 -2.90 -2.63 4.22
C PRO A 49 -4.08 -2.45 5.19
N MET A 50 -4.80 -1.33 5.14
CA MET A 50 -6.02 -1.11 5.94
C MET A 50 -7.08 -2.16 5.61
N TYR A 51 -7.42 -2.32 4.32
CA TYR A 51 -8.41 -3.29 3.85
C TYR A 51 -7.96 -4.73 4.14
N VAL A 52 -6.67 -5.02 3.92
CA VAL A 52 -6.10 -6.34 4.22
C VAL A 52 -6.21 -6.65 5.71
N CYS A 53 -5.86 -5.70 6.60
CA CYS A 53 -5.91 -5.89 8.05
C CYS A 53 -7.34 -6.06 8.57
N LEU A 54 -8.31 -5.39 7.97
CA LEU A 54 -9.72 -5.61 8.25
C LEU A 54 -10.07 -7.06 7.90
N VAL A 55 -9.85 -7.51 6.67
CA VAL A 55 -10.28 -8.84 6.17
C VAL A 55 -9.55 -10.01 6.84
N LEU A 56 -8.25 -9.87 7.13
CA LEU A 56 -7.33 -10.92 7.55
C LEU A 56 -7.80 -11.82 8.73
N PRO A 57 -8.39 -11.30 9.81
CA PRO A 57 -8.89 -12.08 10.95
C PRO A 57 -9.98 -13.09 10.58
N TRP A 58 -10.78 -12.79 9.54
CA TRP A 58 -11.94 -13.60 9.13
C TRP A 58 -11.57 -14.66 8.08
N VAL A 59 -10.36 -14.60 7.51
CA VAL A 59 -9.88 -15.58 6.53
C VAL A 59 -9.61 -16.92 7.21
N LYS A 60 -10.39 -17.94 6.80
CA LYS A 60 -10.22 -19.34 7.25
C LYS A 60 -9.17 -20.10 6.44
N SER A 61 -9.04 -19.78 5.13
CA SER A 61 -8.09 -20.45 4.25
C SER A 61 -6.65 -20.09 4.61
N ARG A 62 -5.83 -21.12 4.90
CA ARG A 62 -4.42 -20.95 5.22
C ARG A 62 -3.67 -20.24 4.08
N ARG A 63 -3.89 -20.67 2.83
CA ARG A 63 -3.23 -20.10 1.64
C ARG A 63 -3.54 -18.61 1.48
N VAL A 64 -4.82 -18.23 1.56
CA VAL A 64 -5.22 -16.82 1.44
C VAL A 64 -4.62 -15.99 2.58
N ARG A 65 -4.64 -16.51 3.81
CA ARG A 65 -4.03 -15.81 4.95
C ARG A 65 -2.53 -15.56 4.73
N GLN A 66 -1.81 -16.53 4.19
CA GLN A 66 -0.37 -16.43 3.90
C GLN A 66 -0.09 -15.42 2.78
N VAL A 67 -0.95 -15.36 1.76
CA VAL A 67 -0.87 -14.34 0.71
C VAL A 67 -1.07 -12.94 1.28
N LEU A 68 -2.08 -12.76 2.13
CA LEU A 68 -2.37 -11.46 2.75
C LEU A 68 -1.25 -11.02 3.71
N THR A 69 -0.69 -11.93 4.51
CA THR A 69 0.44 -11.60 5.39
C THR A 69 1.73 -11.36 4.61
N ALA A 70 1.99 -12.11 3.53
CA ALA A 70 3.11 -11.83 2.63
C ALA A 70 2.95 -10.43 1.98
N PHE A 71 1.75 -10.07 1.53
CA PHE A 71 1.49 -8.73 0.99
C PHE A 71 1.79 -7.63 2.01
N LEU A 72 1.36 -7.78 3.27
CA LEU A 72 1.69 -6.81 4.33
C LEU A 72 3.20 -6.74 4.60
N ALA A 73 3.87 -7.89 4.66
CA ALA A 73 5.30 -8.00 4.96
C ALA A 73 6.19 -7.44 3.85
N ASP A 74 5.78 -7.59 2.59
CA ASP A 74 6.58 -7.26 1.42
C ASP A 74 6.15 -5.90 0.84
N PHE A 75 4.93 -5.80 0.30
CA PHE A 75 4.42 -4.58 -0.34
C PHE A 75 4.02 -3.49 0.65
N GLY A 76 3.34 -3.87 1.73
CA GLY A 76 2.94 -2.93 2.79
C GLY A 76 4.15 -2.27 3.45
N MET A 77 5.17 -3.08 3.77
CA MET A 77 6.41 -2.56 4.35
C MET A 77 7.21 -1.73 3.35
N LEU A 78 7.30 -2.14 2.08
CA LEU A 78 7.92 -1.34 1.03
C LEU A 78 7.27 0.05 0.94
N GLY A 79 5.94 0.12 0.88
CA GLY A 79 5.22 1.38 0.85
C GLY A 79 5.46 2.23 2.10
N GLY A 80 5.50 1.61 3.29
CA GLY A 80 5.82 2.26 4.55
C GLY A 80 7.22 2.88 4.59
N ILE A 81 8.24 2.15 4.14
CA ILE A 81 9.64 2.60 4.18
C ILE A 81 9.93 3.63 3.09
N PHE A 82 9.53 3.36 1.83
CA PHE A 82 9.91 4.21 0.70
C PHE A 82 9.25 5.59 0.74
N ALA A 83 8.12 5.75 1.42
CA ALA A 83 7.53 7.07 1.67
C ALA A 83 8.48 8.01 2.44
N PHE A 84 9.40 7.50 3.26
CA PHE A 84 10.36 8.33 3.99
C PHE A 84 11.54 8.81 3.12
N PHE A 85 11.79 8.18 1.98
CA PHE A 85 12.79 8.66 1.01
C PHE A 85 12.26 9.83 0.16
N ASP A 86 10.93 10.00 0.12
CA ASP A 86 10.29 11.14 -0.53
C ASP A 86 9.08 11.61 0.27
N THR A 87 9.33 12.49 1.25
CA THR A 87 8.30 12.98 2.16
C THR A 87 7.41 14.06 1.55
N SER A 88 7.63 14.46 0.30
CA SER A 88 6.89 15.54 -0.36
C SER A 88 5.37 15.32 -0.34
N GLY A 89 4.92 14.08 -0.53
CA GLY A 89 3.50 13.69 -0.45
C GLY A 89 2.93 13.54 0.97
N MET A 90 3.73 13.75 2.02
CA MET A 90 3.33 13.61 3.42
C MET A 90 3.09 14.94 4.14
N HIS A 91 3.50 16.06 3.55
CA HIS A 91 3.35 17.39 4.14
C HIS A 91 2.07 18.07 3.67
N TYR A 92 1.23 18.45 4.64
CA TYR A 92 -0.01 19.18 4.43
C TYR A 92 0.06 20.54 5.12
N GLY A 93 -0.70 21.51 4.61
CA GLY A 93 -0.87 22.82 5.27
C GLY A 93 -1.54 22.74 6.64
N TYR A 94 -2.18 21.61 6.96
CA TYR A 94 -2.77 21.34 8.27
C TYR A 94 -1.94 20.29 9.02
N LEU A 95 -1.28 20.71 10.11
CA LEU A 95 -0.32 19.89 10.87
C LEU A 95 -0.85 18.50 11.28
N PRO A 96 -2.09 18.33 11.76
CA PRO A 96 -2.62 17.00 12.10
C PRO A 96 -2.64 16.02 10.92
N LEU A 97 -2.87 16.49 9.69
CA LEU A 97 -2.80 15.62 8.50
C LEU A 97 -1.37 15.18 8.22
N THR A 98 -0.39 16.05 8.42
CA THR A 98 1.03 15.70 8.33
C THR A 98 1.39 14.65 9.38
N VAL A 99 1.08 14.87 10.65
CA VAL A 99 1.34 13.89 11.73
C VAL A 99 0.66 12.55 11.43
N HIS A 100 -0.60 12.59 10.99
CA HIS A 100 -1.33 11.40 10.57
C HIS A 100 -0.62 10.65 9.44
N SER A 101 -0.14 11.33 8.40
CA SER A 101 0.57 10.71 7.29
C SER A 101 1.84 10.00 7.75
N PHE A 102 2.62 10.62 8.63
CA PHE A 102 3.82 9.98 9.20
C PHE A 102 3.47 8.76 10.07
N ALA A 103 2.46 8.89 10.94
CA ALA A 103 2.00 7.80 11.79
C ALA A 103 1.47 6.61 10.97
N TRP A 104 0.77 6.88 9.86
CA TRP A 104 0.28 5.87 8.94
C TRP A 104 1.42 4.98 8.40
N HIS A 105 2.48 5.60 7.89
CA HIS A 105 3.61 4.87 7.30
C HIS A 105 4.44 4.12 8.36
N ILE A 106 4.59 4.68 9.57
CA ILE A 106 5.19 3.94 10.70
C ILE A 106 4.36 2.70 11.04
N LEU A 107 3.03 2.83 11.08
CA LEU A 107 2.14 1.70 11.34
C LEU A 107 2.26 0.63 10.24
N LEU A 108 2.41 1.01 8.96
CA LEU A 108 2.65 0.05 7.87
C LEU A 108 3.90 -0.79 8.11
N ILE A 109 4.99 -0.18 8.58
CA ILE A 109 6.24 -0.89 8.91
C ILE A 109 5.98 -1.89 10.05
N VAL A 110 5.29 -1.46 11.10
CA VAL A 110 4.93 -2.33 12.23
C VAL A 110 4.04 -3.50 11.77
N LEU A 111 3.06 -3.24 10.90
CA LEU A 111 2.18 -4.27 10.35
C LEU A 111 2.96 -5.28 9.50
N GLY A 112 3.90 -4.83 8.66
CA GLY A 112 4.75 -5.72 7.86
C GLY A 112 5.61 -6.63 8.72
N ILE A 113 6.26 -6.07 9.74
CA ILE A 113 7.04 -6.83 10.73
C ILE A 113 6.15 -7.84 11.48
N ALA A 114 4.97 -7.43 11.92
CA ALA A 114 4.02 -8.31 12.60
C ALA A 114 3.52 -9.43 11.69
N ALA A 115 3.28 -9.13 10.41
CA ALA A 115 2.82 -10.09 9.41
C ALA A 115 3.88 -11.18 9.16
N ALA A 116 5.14 -10.78 8.94
CA ALA A 116 6.27 -11.71 8.80
C ALA A 116 6.40 -12.63 10.03
N ARG A 117 6.20 -12.08 11.25
CA ARG A 117 6.28 -12.88 12.49
C ARG A 117 5.06 -13.76 12.77
N SER A 118 3.90 -13.43 12.19
CA SER A 118 2.64 -14.11 12.48
C SER A 118 2.47 -15.47 11.80
N ASP A 119 3.23 -15.71 10.71
CA ASP A 119 3.25 -16.94 9.92
C ASP A 119 4.72 -17.31 9.58
N ARG A 120 5.53 -17.54 10.63
CA ARG A 120 6.95 -17.95 10.58
C ARG A 120 7.25 -19.35 10.03
N ASP A 121 6.22 -20.12 9.71
CA ASP A 121 6.40 -21.43 9.10
C ASP A 121 7.07 -21.26 7.71
N PRO A 122 8.00 -22.13 7.27
CA PRO A 122 8.56 -22.11 5.91
C PRO A 122 7.50 -22.11 4.79
N SER A 123 6.31 -22.65 5.06
CA SER A 123 5.14 -22.59 4.18
C SER A 123 4.31 -21.31 4.33
N GLY A 124 4.70 -20.39 5.21
CA GLY A 124 4.01 -19.18 5.67
C GLY A 124 4.22 -17.95 4.79
N ALA A 125 4.32 -16.78 5.41
CA ALA A 125 4.49 -15.50 4.70
C ALA A 125 5.80 -15.46 3.89
N CYS A 126 6.80 -16.22 4.34
CA CYS A 126 8.14 -16.35 3.74
C CYS A 126 8.22 -17.40 2.62
N SER A 127 7.10 -18.01 2.19
CA SER A 127 7.12 -18.96 1.07
C SER A 127 7.04 -18.24 -0.27
N PHE A 128 7.76 -18.72 -1.29
CA PHE A 128 7.65 -18.20 -2.66
C PHE A 128 6.23 -18.35 -3.24
N GLN A 129 5.47 -19.36 -2.80
CA GLN A 129 4.06 -19.47 -3.22
C GLN A 129 3.22 -18.32 -2.66
N SER A 130 3.46 -17.94 -1.41
CA SER A 130 2.81 -16.80 -0.76
C SER A 130 3.23 -15.48 -1.41
N PHE A 131 4.51 -15.34 -1.78
CA PHE A 131 4.99 -14.20 -2.56
C PHE A 131 4.30 -14.10 -3.91
N GLY A 132 4.22 -15.20 -4.68
CA GLY A 132 3.52 -15.21 -5.95
C GLY A 132 2.05 -14.79 -5.82
N GLY A 133 1.36 -15.26 -4.78
CA GLY A 133 0.00 -14.80 -4.49
C GLY A 133 -0.07 -13.33 -4.07
N ALA A 134 0.91 -12.81 -3.33
CA ALA A 134 1.00 -11.40 -2.95
C ALA A 134 1.25 -10.50 -4.17
N VAL A 135 2.08 -10.94 -5.13
CA VAL A 135 2.26 -10.28 -6.43
C VAL A 135 0.95 -10.27 -7.21
N CYS A 136 0.22 -11.40 -7.28
CA CYS A 136 -1.09 -11.44 -7.92
C CYS A 136 -2.08 -10.46 -7.26
N LEU A 137 -2.09 -10.36 -5.94
CA LEU A 137 -2.91 -9.38 -5.21
C LEU A 137 -2.52 -7.94 -5.57
N TYR A 138 -1.22 -7.62 -5.57
CA TYR A 138 -0.71 -6.31 -5.97
C TYR A 138 -1.12 -5.95 -7.40
N LEU A 139 -0.95 -6.87 -8.36
CA LEU A 139 -1.34 -6.65 -9.75
C LEU A 139 -2.86 -6.49 -9.90
N ALA A 140 -3.66 -7.23 -9.15
CA ALA A 140 -5.10 -7.04 -9.11
C ALA A 140 -5.47 -5.64 -8.56
N CYS A 141 -4.76 -5.15 -7.53
CA CYS A 141 -4.90 -3.78 -7.05
C CYS A 141 -4.47 -2.75 -8.11
N CYS A 142 -3.39 -2.98 -8.86
CA CYS A 142 -3.00 -2.11 -9.97
C CYS A 142 -4.08 -2.04 -11.05
N LEU A 143 -4.65 -3.18 -11.46
CA LEU A 143 -5.75 -3.21 -12.43
C LEU A 143 -6.98 -2.45 -11.91
N ALA A 144 -7.33 -2.65 -10.63
CA ALA A 144 -8.42 -1.89 -9.99
C ALA A 144 -8.11 -0.39 -9.92
N ALA A 145 -6.88 -0.01 -9.61
CA ALA A 145 -6.44 1.38 -9.57
C ALA A 145 -6.52 2.05 -10.95
N THR A 146 -6.08 1.36 -12.01
CA THR A 146 -6.26 1.81 -13.40
C THR A 146 -7.73 1.96 -13.74
N GLY A 147 -8.58 0.99 -13.37
CA GLY A 147 -10.03 1.08 -13.58
C GLY A 147 -10.67 2.26 -12.86
N ILE A 148 -10.27 2.53 -11.60
CA ILE A 148 -10.71 3.69 -10.84
C ILE A 148 -10.24 4.98 -11.52
N ASN A 149 -8.98 5.05 -11.94
CA ASN A 149 -8.44 6.21 -12.62
C ASN A 149 -9.25 6.56 -13.87
N LEU A 150 -9.47 5.60 -14.76
CA LEU A 150 -10.20 5.82 -16.01
C LEU A 150 -11.70 6.11 -15.81
N CYS A 151 -12.34 5.49 -14.83
CA CYS A 151 -13.77 5.69 -14.58
C CYS A 151 -14.10 7.03 -13.91
N PHE A 152 -13.18 7.57 -13.11
CA PHE A 152 -13.42 8.74 -12.28
C PHE A 152 -12.65 9.99 -12.72
N ASP A 153 -11.84 9.92 -13.79
CA ASP A 153 -11.06 11.07 -14.30
C ASP A 153 -11.93 12.29 -14.62
N ARG A 154 -13.17 12.08 -15.06
CA ARG A 154 -14.15 13.15 -15.32
C ARG A 154 -14.55 13.98 -14.09
N TYR A 155 -14.28 13.51 -12.87
CA TYR A 155 -14.67 14.17 -11.62
C TYR A 155 -13.53 15.00 -11.00
N GLY A 156 -12.34 14.96 -11.58
CA GLY A 156 -11.17 15.70 -11.13
C GLY A 156 -9.89 14.87 -11.23
N THR A 157 -8.79 15.44 -10.76
CA THR A 157 -7.49 14.79 -10.80
C THR A 157 -7.46 13.55 -9.92
N ILE A 158 -7.36 12.36 -10.53
CA ILE A 158 -7.31 11.08 -9.83
C ILE A 158 -6.09 10.29 -10.31
N ASN A 159 -5.24 9.84 -9.37
CA ASN A 159 -4.04 9.10 -9.74
C ASN A 159 -3.72 8.02 -8.71
N MET A 160 -4.57 7.00 -8.68
CA MET A 160 -4.42 5.83 -7.81
C MET A 160 -3.19 5.04 -8.23
N PHE A 161 -2.38 4.68 -7.23
CA PHE A 161 -1.09 4.01 -7.38
C PHE A 161 -0.07 4.78 -8.23
N TYR A 162 -0.37 6.03 -8.57
CA TYR A 162 0.39 6.83 -9.52
C TYR A 162 0.56 6.20 -10.90
N ILE A 163 -0.43 5.42 -11.34
CA ILE A 163 -0.41 4.70 -12.63
C ILE A 163 -1.56 5.12 -13.56
N ASN A 164 -2.09 6.34 -13.40
CA ASN A 164 -3.07 6.86 -14.36
C ASN A 164 -2.36 7.18 -15.69
N PRO A 165 -2.80 6.58 -16.82
CA PRO A 165 -2.20 6.85 -18.14
C PRO A 165 -2.43 8.28 -18.65
N ASP A 166 -3.44 8.99 -18.13
CA ASP A 166 -3.79 10.35 -18.56
C ASP A 166 -2.92 11.43 -17.90
N TYR A 167 -2.11 11.06 -16.89
CA TYR A 167 -1.22 11.98 -16.18
C TYR A 167 0.24 11.56 -16.34
N PRO A 168 1.18 12.53 -16.48
CA PRO A 168 2.60 12.23 -16.55
C PRO A 168 3.09 11.64 -15.22
N MET A 169 3.99 10.66 -15.32
CA MET A 169 4.65 10.07 -14.14
C MET A 169 5.35 11.13 -13.29
N THR A 170 5.07 11.17 -11.99
CA THR A 170 5.64 12.15 -11.04
C THR A 170 6.75 11.57 -10.17
N GLN A 171 6.91 10.25 -10.17
CA GLN A 171 7.88 9.50 -9.38
C GLN A 171 9.29 9.88 -9.84
N LYS A 172 10.15 10.29 -8.89
CA LYS A 172 11.47 10.90 -9.16
C LYS A 172 12.29 10.20 -10.25
N VAL A 173 12.36 8.86 -10.21
CA VAL A 173 13.14 8.07 -11.18
C VAL A 173 12.34 7.81 -12.46
N PHE A 174 11.06 7.44 -12.35
CA PHE A 174 10.25 7.00 -13.49
C PHE A 174 9.79 8.15 -14.38
N ARG A 175 9.71 9.38 -13.86
CA ARG A 175 9.43 10.58 -14.66
C ARG A 175 10.43 10.76 -15.80
N GLY A 176 11.72 10.55 -15.52
CA GLY A 176 12.78 10.66 -16.54
C GLY A 176 12.68 9.57 -17.60
N ILE A 177 12.27 8.36 -17.21
CA ILE A 177 12.09 7.24 -18.13
C ILE A 177 10.84 7.45 -18.99
N ALA A 178 9.74 7.88 -18.39
CA ALA A 178 8.49 8.19 -19.09
C ALA A 178 8.68 9.34 -20.10
N ALA A 179 9.51 10.33 -19.78
CA ALA A 179 9.84 11.41 -20.71
C ALA A 179 10.57 10.93 -21.99
N VAL A 180 11.24 9.77 -21.95
CA VAL A 180 11.99 9.20 -23.10
C VAL A 180 11.20 8.08 -23.80
N LEU A 181 10.53 7.21 -23.03
CA LEU A 181 9.89 5.99 -23.52
C LEU A 181 8.35 6.04 -23.54
N GLY A 182 7.76 7.13 -23.02
CA GLY A 182 6.32 7.29 -22.84
C GLY A 182 5.81 6.81 -21.47
N ASP A 183 4.68 7.39 -21.02
CA ASP A 183 4.07 7.09 -19.72
C ASP A 183 3.71 5.60 -19.54
N PRO A 184 3.17 4.86 -20.54
CA PRO A 184 2.92 3.43 -20.38
C PRO A 184 4.18 2.63 -20.01
N ALA A 185 5.31 2.92 -20.65
CA ALA A 185 6.59 2.27 -20.34
C ALA A 185 7.07 2.64 -18.93
N GLY A 186 6.92 3.91 -18.53
CA GLY A 186 7.20 4.36 -17.17
C GLY A 186 6.37 3.63 -16.11
N ILE A 187 5.07 3.45 -16.35
CA ILE A 187 4.15 2.72 -15.48
C ILE A 187 4.54 1.25 -15.35
N PHE A 188 4.81 0.56 -16.47
CA PHE A 188 5.24 -0.84 -16.44
C PHE A 188 6.54 -1.03 -15.65
N LEU A 189 7.51 -0.12 -15.84
CA LEU A 189 8.76 -0.15 -15.10
C LEU A 189 8.57 0.16 -13.61
N TYR A 190 7.65 1.06 -13.26
CA TYR A 190 7.29 1.34 -11.88
C TYR A 190 6.66 0.12 -11.18
N ILE A 191 5.72 -0.56 -11.84
CA ILE A 191 5.11 -1.80 -11.34
C ILE A 191 6.20 -2.87 -11.17
N GLY A 192 7.06 -3.06 -12.17
CA GLY A 192 8.16 -4.02 -12.12
C GLY A 192 9.16 -3.74 -11.00
N ALA A 193 9.54 -2.48 -10.81
CA ALA A 193 10.41 -2.06 -9.72
C ALA A 193 9.78 -2.25 -8.34
N THR A 194 8.47 -2.04 -8.21
CA THR A 194 7.73 -2.29 -6.97
C THR A 194 7.72 -3.79 -6.64
N VAL A 195 7.48 -4.65 -7.64
CA VAL A 195 7.57 -6.12 -7.47
C VAL A 195 8.99 -6.55 -7.10
N LEU A 196 10.01 -5.98 -7.75
CA LEU A 196 11.41 -6.27 -7.42
C LEU A 196 11.75 -5.85 -5.99
N GLY A 197 11.35 -4.66 -5.57
CA GLY A 197 11.57 -4.20 -4.19
C GLY A 197 10.86 -5.09 -3.16
N ALA A 198 9.63 -5.50 -3.44
CA ALA A 198 8.88 -6.44 -2.60
C ALA A 198 9.59 -7.81 -2.53
N PHE A 199 10.16 -8.29 -3.65
CA PHE A 199 10.95 -9.52 -3.68
C PHE A 199 12.21 -9.43 -2.81
N LEU A 200 12.89 -8.28 -2.79
CA LEU A 200 14.05 -8.08 -1.92
C LEU A 200 13.66 -8.15 -0.43
N PHE A 201 12.55 -7.51 -0.04
CA PHE A 201 12.01 -7.65 1.32
C PHE A 201 11.64 -9.09 1.64
N HIS A 202 11.01 -9.79 0.71
CA HIS A 202 10.68 -11.20 0.85
C HIS A 202 11.94 -12.04 1.15
N CYS A 203 13.01 -11.86 0.36
CA CYS A 203 14.29 -12.54 0.59
C CYS A 203 14.89 -12.24 1.96
N ILE A 204 14.81 -11.00 2.45
CA ILE A 204 15.24 -10.63 3.81
C ILE A 204 14.43 -11.40 4.86
N TRP A 205 13.11 -11.45 4.72
CA TRP A 205 12.25 -12.17 5.66
C TRP A 205 12.49 -13.66 5.68
N ARG A 206 12.77 -14.26 4.53
CA ARG A 206 13.19 -15.66 4.43
C ARG A 206 14.48 -15.91 5.18
N ALA A 207 15.52 -15.11 4.90
CA ALA A 207 16.81 -15.24 5.55
C ALA A 207 16.75 -15.04 7.08
N LEU A 208 15.82 -14.21 7.56
CA LEU A 208 15.57 -14.02 9.01
C LEU A 208 14.70 -15.11 9.64
N GLY A 209 13.91 -15.84 8.85
CA GLY A 209 13.06 -16.95 9.30
C GLY A 209 13.79 -18.31 9.32
N ASP A 210 14.84 -18.45 8.52
CA ASP A 210 15.70 -19.64 8.46
C ASP A 210 16.75 -19.68 9.60
N ARG A 211 16.80 -18.64 10.45
CA ARG A 211 17.63 -18.55 11.67
C ARG A 211 16.80 -18.77 12.93
#